data_AF-A0A7S4QCD6-F1
#
_entry.id   AF-A0A7S4QCD6-F1
#
_cell.length_a   1.000
_cell.length_b   1.000
_cell.length_c   1.000
_cell.angle_alpha   90.00
_cell.angle_beta   90.00
_cell.angle_gamma   90.00
#
_symmetry.space_group_name_H-M   'P 1'
#
loop_
_entity.id
_entity.type
_entity.pdbx_description
1 polymer ?
#
loop_
_entity_poly.entity_id
_entity_poly.type
_entity_poly.pdbx_seq_one_letter_code
_entity_poly.pdbx_strand_id
1 'polypeptide(L)'
;YAVDPRSQEFRIIEVNARLSRSSALASKATGYPLAYVAAKLALGSDLVKLRNSVTLCTTACFEPSLDYVVAKVPRWDLRKFSTVDPAIGSAMKSVGEVMSIGRTFEETIQKALR
;
A
#
# COMPACT_ATOMS: atom_id res chain seq x y z
N TYR A 1 6.68 -11.09 -2.44
CA TYR A 1 7.41 -11.85 -3.47
C TYR A 1 8.80 -11.26 -3.63
N ALA A 2 9.77 -12.07 -4.08
CA ALA A 2 11.02 -11.59 -4.67
C ALA A 2 11.09 -12.13 -6.11
N VAL A 3 11.52 -11.30 -7.06
CA VAL A 3 11.59 -11.63 -8.50
C VAL A 3 13.03 -11.42 -8.96
N ASP A 4 13.58 -12.35 -9.74
CA ASP A 4 14.90 -12.19 -10.36
C ASP A 4 14.82 -11.11 -11.45
N PRO A 5 15.67 -10.07 -11.43
CA PRO A 5 15.64 -9.00 -12.44
C PRO A 5 16.00 -9.44 -13.86
N ARG A 6 16.55 -10.65 -14.05
CA ARG A 6 16.99 -11.17 -15.35
C ARG A 6 16.15 -12.32 -15.86
N SER A 7 15.17 -12.79 -15.09
CA SER A 7 14.31 -13.92 -15.46
C SER A 7 12.89 -13.70 -14.95
N GLN A 8 12.00 -14.68 -15.16
CA GLN A 8 10.64 -14.66 -14.60
C GLN A 8 10.55 -15.48 -13.30
N GLU A 9 11.67 -15.95 -12.76
CA GLU A 9 11.67 -16.70 -11.51
C GLU A 9 11.25 -15.81 -10.35
N PHE A 10 10.34 -16.32 -9.52
CA PHE A 10 9.88 -15.63 -8.32
C PHE A 10 9.81 -16.56 -7.11
N ARG A 11 9.91 -15.97 -5.92
CA ARG A 11 9.77 -16.66 -4.64
C ARG A 11 8.70 -15.99 -3.79
N ILE A 12 7.87 -16.80 -3.13
CA ILE A 12 6.98 -16.33 -2.06
C ILE A 12 7.85 -16.04 -0.83
N ILE A 13 7.65 -14.88 -0.20
CA ILE A 13 8.40 -14.49 1.00
C ILE A 13 7.56 -14.75 2.24
N GLU A 14 6.36 -14.17 2.29
CA GLU A 14 5.41 -14.38 3.39
C GLU A 14 3.98 -14.02 2.94
N VAL A 15 3.00 -14.42 3.75
CA VAL A 15 1.61 -13.97 3.65
C VAL A 15 1.17 -13.47 5.02
N ASN A 16 0.66 -12.24 5.07
CA ASN A 16 0.05 -11.68 6.27
C ASN A 16 -1.47 -11.84 6.17
N ALA A 17 -2.05 -12.83 6.87
CA ALA A 17 -3.50 -13.12 6.86
C ALA A 17 -4.31 -12.14 7.71
N ARG A 18 -4.09 -10.83 7.53
CA ARG A 18 -4.76 -9.73 8.22
C ARG A 18 -4.58 -8.42 7.45
N LEU A 19 -5.31 -7.39 7.89
CA LEU A 19 -5.00 -6.02 7.46
C LEU A 19 -3.59 -5.62 7.92
N SER A 20 -2.95 -4.76 7.13
CA SER A 20 -1.57 -4.34 7.29
C SER A 20 -1.39 -2.85 6.95
N ARG A 21 -0.20 -2.34 7.26
CA ARG A 21 0.27 -1.02 6.78
C ARG A 21 0.14 -0.91 5.27
N SER A 22 0.42 -1.99 4.54
CA SER A 22 0.29 -2.04 3.07
C SER A 22 -1.17 -2.04 2.61
N SER A 23 -2.10 -2.70 3.31
CA SER A 23 -3.52 -2.62 2.94
C SER A 23 -4.11 -1.22 3.18
N ALA A 24 -3.65 -0.51 4.22
CA ALA A 24 -4.02 0.88 4.43
C ALA A 24 -3.53 1.78 3.29
N LEU A 25 -2.26 1.64 2.90
CA LEU A 25 -1.69 2.34 1.74
C LEU A 25 -2.46 2.03 0.45
N ALA A 26 -2.71 0.75 0.15
CA ALA A 26 -3.44 0.33 -1.04
C ALA A 26 -4.86 0.91 -1.06
N SER A 27 -5.55 0.97 0.09
CA SER A 27 -6.88 1.57 0.17
C SER A 27 -6.86 3.06 -0.15
N LYS A 28 -5.83 3.79 0.29
CA LYS A 28 -5.65 5.20 -0.04
C LYS A 28 -5.25 5.40 -1.51
N ALA A 29 -4.38 4.54 -2.02
CA ALA A 29 -3.89 4.60 -3.39
C ALA A 29 -4.99 4.30 -4.42
N THR A 30 -5.97 3.47 -4.09
CA THR A 30 -7.01 3.02 -5.03
C THR A 30 -8.37 3.65 -4.80
N GLY A 31 -8.58 4.26 -3.63
CA GLY A 31 -9.92 4.62 -3.15
C GLY A 31 -10.77 3.41 -2.73
N TYR A 32 -10.25 2.18 -2.81
CA TYR A 32 -10.98 0.96 -2.45
C TYR A 32 -10.84 0.67 -0.94
N PRO A 33 -11.94 0.68 -0.15
CA PRO A 33 -11.83 0.58 1.30
C PRO A 33 -11.66 -0.87 1.79
N LEU A 34 -10.44 -1.43 1.68
CA LEU A 34 -10.16 -2.85 1.96
C LEU A 34 -10.63 -3.29 3.35
N ALA A 35 -10.43 -2.46 4.38
CA ALA A 35 -10.84 -2.78 5.75
C ALA A 35 -12.38 -2.91 5.89
N TYR A 36 -13.12 -1.99 5.25
CA TYR A 36 -14.59 -2.01 5.25
C TYR A 36 -15.12 -3.24 4.52
N VAL A 37 -14.58 -3.51 3.32
CA VAL A 37 -14.99 -4.67 2.52
C VAL A 37 -14.67 -5.96 3.26
N ALA A 38 -13.47 -6.11 3.82
CA ALA A 38 -13.09 -7.28 4.60
C ALA A 38 -14.02 -7.51 5.81
N ALA A 39 -14.41 -6.45 6.53
CA ALA A 39 -15.36 -6.56 7.63
C ALA A 39 -16.75 -7.03 7.17
N LYS A 40 -17.23 -6.55 6.01
CA LYS A 40 -18.51 -7.00 5.45
C LYS A 40 -18.47 -8.45 4.96
N LEU A 41 -17.35 -8.87 4.35
CA LEU A 41 -17.12 -10.27 3.98
C LEU A 41 -17.14 -11.18 5.21
N ALA A 42 -16.51 -10.77 6.31
CA ALA A 42 -16.51 -11.53 7.57
C ALA A 42 -17.91 -11.69 8.18
N LEU A 43 -18.86 -10.80 7.83
CA LEU A 43 -20.28 -10.89 8.22
C LEU A 43 -21.13 -11.65 7.19
N GLY A 44 -20.53 -12.33 6.21
CA GLY A 44 -21.22 -13.15 5.21
C GLY A 44 -21.76 -12.38 4.00
N SER A 45 -21.34 -11.13 3.78
CA SER A 45 -21.68 -10.40 2.54
C SER A 45 -20.79 -10.84 1.38
N ASP A 46 -21.34 -10.94 0.16
CA ASP A 46 -20.56 -11.24 -1.06
C ASP A 46 -20.02 -9.97 -1.71
N LEU A 47 -18.82 -10.04 -2.32
CA LEU A 47 -18.24 -8.91 -3.08
C LEU A 47 -19.16 -8.38 -4.17
N VAL A 48 -19.88 -9.28 -4.86
CA VAL A 48 -20.81 -8.92 -5.95
C VAL A 48 -22.05 -8.18 -5.47
N LYS A 49 -22.37 -8.24 -4.16
CA LYS A 49 -23.52 -7.56 -3.55
C LYS A 49 -23.12 -6.23 -2.90
N LEU A 50 -21.87 -6.10 -2.49
CA LEU A 50 -21.35 -4.88 -1.87
C LEU A 50 -21.22 -3.78 -2.92
N ARG A 51 -21.80 -2.61 -2.66
CA ARG A 51 -21.74 -1.45 -3.57
C ARG A 51 -20.39 -0.74 -3.43
N ASN A 52 -19.80 -0.32 -4.55
CA ASN A 52 -18.60 0.51 -4.53
C ASN A 52 -18.97 1.91 -4.02
N SER A 53 -18.36 2.33 -2.91
CA SER A 53 -18.61 3.63 -2.28
C SER A 53 -18.11 4.82 -3.10
N VAL A 54 -17.20 4.61 -4.04
CA VAL A 54 -16.60 5.68 -4.87
C VAL A 54 -17.46 5.96 -6.11
N THR A 55 -17.71 4.94 -6.92
CA THR A 55 -18.45 5.10 -8.19
C THR A 55 -19.96 5.08 -8.00
N LEU A 56 -20.45 4.48 -6.91
CA LEU A 56 -21.86 4.29 -6.58
C LEU A 56 -22.69 3.55 -7.64
N CYS A 57 -22.17 3.20 -8.80
CA CYS A 57 -22.88 2.48 -9.86
C CYS A 57 -22.33 1.06 -10.08
N THR A 58 -21.18 0.73 -9.49
CA THR A 58 -20.57 -0.62 -9.57
C THR A 58 -20.56 -1.30 -8.20
N THR A 59 -20.13 -2.56 -8.18
CA THR A 59 -19.97 -3.35 -6.96
C THR A 59 -18.51 -3.31 -6.48
N ALA A 60 -18.24 -3.87 -5.31
CA ALA A 60 -16.89 -4.07 -4.80
C ALA A 60 -16.14 -5.20 -5.53
N CYS A 61 -16.80 -5.96 -6.40
CA CYS A 61 -16.19 -7.05 -7.17
C CYS A 61 -15.51 -6.53 -8.44
N PHE A 62 -14.39 -5.84 -8.29
CA PHE A 62 -13.58 -5.35 -9.41
C PHE A 62 -12.13 -5.12 -8.98
N GLU A 63 -11.24 -4.97 -9.95
CA GLU A 63 -9.87 -4.52 -9.73
C GLU A 63 -9.76 -3.02 -10.07
N PRO A 64 -9.35 -2.16 -9.12
CA PRO A 64 -9.16 -0.74 -9.41
C PRO A 64 -8.11 -0.51 -10.49
N SER A 65 -8.42 0.35 -11.45
CA SER A 65 -7.46 0.86 -12.44
C SER A 65 -7.08 2.29 -12.07
N LEU A 66 -5.78 2.59 -12.10
CA LEU A 66 -5.23 3.88 -11.70
C LEU A 66 -4.65 4.59 -12.91
N ASP A 67 -5.05 5.84 -13.11
CA ASP A 67 -4.52 6.74 -14.13
C ASP A 67 -3.49 7.74 -13.56
N TYR A 68 -2.88 7.36 -12.43
CA TYR A 68 -1.86 8.12 -11.71
C TYR A 68 -0.87 7.17 -11.04
N VAL A 69 0.27 7.73 -10.63
CA VAL A 69 1.32 7.06 -9.86
C VAL A 69 1.20 7.44 -8.39
N VAL A 70 1.43 6.47 -7.50
CA VAL A 70 1.50 6.68 -6.06
C VAL A 70 2.90 6.34 -5.58
N ALA A 71 3.52 7.26 -4.82
CA ALA A 71 4.80 7.00 -4.16
C ALA A 71 4.62 7.06 -2.65
N LYS A 72 5.24 6.09 -1.96
CA LYS A 72 5.36 6.06 -0.51
C LYS A 72 6.81 6.23 -0.12
N VAL A 73 7.09 7.16 0.80
CA VAL A 73 8.42 7.37 1.37
C VAL A 73 8.34 7.19 2.88
N PRO A 74 9.11 6.25 3.48
CA PRO A 74 9.21 6.13 4.93
C PRO A 74 9.91 7.34 5.57
N ARG A 75 9.52 7.67 6.80
CA ARG A 75 10.15 8.71 7.63
C ARG A 75 10.99 8.06 8.73
N TRP A 76 12.22 8.52 8.86
CA TRP A 76 13.12 8.14 9.95
C TRP A 76 13.40 9.32 10.87
N ASP A 77 13.67 9.01 12.13
CA ASP A 77 14.09 9.98 13.14
C ASP A 77 15.26 9.42 13.96
N LEU A 78 16.26 8.88 13.25
CA LEU A 78 17.40 8.16 13.84
C LEU A 78 18.34 9.08 14.62
N ARG A 79 18.30 10.40 14.39
CA ARG A 79 19.11 11.37 15.12
C ARG A 79 18.80 11.40 16.62
N LYS A 80 17.61 10.95 17.03
CA LYS A 80 17.25 10.78 18.44
C LYS A 80 17.98 9.62 19.14
N PHE A 81 18.62 8.74 18.37
CA PHE A 81 19.23 7.50 18.87
C PHE A 81 20.69 7.40 18.41
N SER A 82 21.60 8.03 19.16
CA SER A 82 23.03 8.12 18.82
C SER A 82 23.78 6.78 18.83
N THR A 83 23.28 5.80 19.57
CA THR A 83 23.90 4.46 19.70
C THR A 83 23.35 3.44 18.71
N VAL A 84 22.36 3.81 17.89
CA VAL A 84 21.72 2.90 16.94
C VAL A 84 22.39 3.03 15.58
N ASP A 85 22.71 1.88 14.98
CA ASP A 85 23.19 1.82 13.60
C ASP A 85 22.13 2.40 12.64
N PRO A 86 22.47 3.45 11.85
CA PRO A 86 21.52 4.05 10.93
C PRO A 86 21.25 3.20 9.67
N ALA A 87 22.01 2.13 9.42
CA ALA A 87 21.81 1.28 8.25
C ALA A 87 20.42 0.65 8.21
N ILE A 88 19.81 0.60 7.02
CA ILE A 88 18.49 0.00 6.81
C ILE A 88 18.67 -1.48 6.46
N GLY A 89 17.80 -2.33 7.01
CA GLY A 89 17.79 -3.78 6.74
C GLY A 89 16.36 -4.34 6.75
N SER A 90 16.23 -5.63 7.00
CA SER A 90 14.92 -6.31 7.09
C SER A 90 14.07 -5.85 8.29
N ALA A 91 14.73 -5.44 9.38
CA ALA A 91 14.06 -4.91 10.56
C ALA A 91 13.65 -3.44 10.34
N MET A 92 12.36 -3.15 10.55
CA MET A 92 11.80 -1.81 10.37
C MET A 92 12.34 -0.82 11.41
N LYS A 93 12.96 0.28 10.95
CA LYS A 93 13.44 1.40 11.79
C LYS A 93 12.69 2.73 11.56
N SER A 94 11.80 2.78 10.56
CA SER A 94 11.04 3.99 10.23
C SER A 94 9.93 4.24 11.26
N VAL A 95 9.69 5.50 11.61
CA VAL A 95 8.67 5.94 12.59
C VAL A 95 7.36 6.37 11.94
N GLY A 96 7.35 6.55 10.62
CA GLY A 96 6.17 6.96 9.87
C GLY A 96 6.37 6.80 8.37
N GLU A 97 5.42 7.29 7.59
CA GLU A 97 5.46 7.28 6.13
C GLU A 97 4.59 8.39 5.54
N VAL A 98 4.99 8.88 4.38
CA VAL A 98 4.25 9.84 3.55
C VAL A 98 3.81 9.12 2.28
N MET A 99 2.63 9.47 1.78
CA MET A 99 2.10 9.05 0.48
C MET A 99 1.85 10.28 -0.37
N SER A 100 2.20 10.20 -1.66
CA SER A 100 1.95 11.23 -2.66
C SER A 100 1.36 10.62 -3.92
N ILE A 101 0.67 11.46 -4.70
CA ILE A 101 0.01 11.09 -5.96
C ILE A 101 0.42 12.09 -7.03
N GLY A 102 0.73 11.61 -8.23
CA GLY A 102 1.05 12.42 -9.40
C GLY A 102 0.78 11.67 -10.71
N ARG A 103 0.81 12.37 -11.84
CA ARG A 103 0.57 11.79 -13.18
C ARG A 103 1.82 11.17 -13.77
N THR A 104 3.00 11.54 -13.27
CA THR A 104 4.30 10.99 -13.66
C THR A 104 5.09 10.57 -12.44
N PHE A 105 6.09 9.71 -12.64
CA PHE A 105 6.95 9.27 -11.54
C PHE A 105 7.71 10.46 -10.93
N GLU A 106 8.24 11.34 -11.76
CA GLU A 106 9.05 12.51 -11.39
C GLU A 106 8.24 13.50 -10.55
N GLU A 107 6.98 13.76 -10.92
CA GLU A 107 6.07 14.59 -10.12
C GLU A 107 5.83 13.93 -8.76
N THR A 108 5.50 12.64 -8.77
CA THR A 108 5.08 11.91 -7.58
C THR A 108 6.21 11.81 -6.56
N ILE A 109 7.41 11.43 -6.99
CA ILE A 109 8.56 11.28 -6.08
C ILE A 109 8.99 12.63 -5.50
N GLN A 110 8.96 13.71 -6.29
CA GLN A 110 9.28 15.04 -5.78
C GLN A 110 8.26 15.51 -4.74
N LYS A 111 6.97 15.21 -4.91
CA LYS A 111 5.94 15.51 -3.90
C LYS A 111 6.12 14.67 -2.62
N ALA A 112 6.63 13.45 -2.72
CA ALA A 112 6.89 12.60 -1.57
C ALA A 112 8.08 13.06 -0.71
N LEU A 113 9.07 13.72 -1.32
CA LEU A 113 10.34 14.09 -0.69
C LEU A 113 10.37 15.52 -0.11
N ARG A 114 9.44 16.39 -0.50
CA ARG A 114 9.37 17.79 -0.04
C ARG A 114 8.63 17.94 1.28
#